data_AF-A0A847W4N4-F1
#
_entry.id   AF-A0A847W4N4-F1
#
_cell.length_a   1.000
_cell.length_b   1.000
_cell.length_c   1.000
_cell.angle_alpha   90.00
_cell.angle_beta   90.00
_cell.angle_gamma   90.00
#
_symmetry.space_group_name_H-M   'P 1'
#
loop_
_entity.id
_entity.type
_entity.pdbx_description
1 polymer ?
#
loop_
_entity_poly.entity_id
_entity_poly.type
_entity_poly.pdbx_seq_one_letter_code
_entity_poly.pdbx_strand_id
1 'polypeptide(L)'
;MRKLIEFRNIVKSFDNQVVLKGINLNVYENEFVTLLGPSGCGKSTLLRILGGFLQQDEGTIIFDGQCIDDVPAYKREINTVFQRYALFPHLDVFDNIAFGLRIKKVAEDVIDQKVTRMLSLVNLEGYEHRNVTLLSGGQQQRVAIARALVNEPEVLLLDEPLGALDLKLRQEMQRELKRIQQEVGITFIYVTHDQEEALTMSDKIVVMRDGEIQQIGTPLEIYNEPANEYVAKFIGESNIIEGVMVEDYKVKFDDKIFDCEDFGFKENEPVDVLIRPEDIKIVGRTGALMKGEVKSVLFKGVHYEIIVETISGASKTVTMHILSEHDTYNAAENEKISANDFFVDLEDVNALDDFNLVARANAQAWDDEENNLSIASITHSIENKVGTYDCTFKTQKNTEITIKVHVVAPVYVEDAKKNIGISAFDFFVTADEVKESMAISTDLKTWASAEAWNLQDDSEIEITDVKFDFDTADIEEGSYEITFATQGREYKIETTTVHEEGDKVGLKFDRNDIHVMSKMVV
;
A
#
# COMPACT_ATOMS: atom_id res chain seq x y z
N MET A 1 -37.10 -3.13 4.31
CA MET A 1 -36.88 -1.70 4.65
C MET A 1 -37.31 -0.84 3.47
N ARG A 2 -37.88 0.35 3.73
CA ARG A 2 -38.20 1.32 2.68
C ARG A 2 -36.92 1.96 2.18
N LYS A 3 -36.79 2.05 0.86
CA LYS A 3 -35.65 2.71 0.22
C LYS A 3 -35.90 4.21 0.23
N LEU A 4 -35.03 4.97 0.88
CA LEU A 4 -35.20 6.41 1.11
C LEU A 4 -34.49 7.24 0.04
N ILE A 5 -33.24 6.88 -0.29
CA ILE A 5 -32.45 7.59 -1.30
C ILE A 5 -31.99 6.60 -2.37
N GLU A 6 -32.13 7.00 -3.64
CA GLU A 6 -31.51 6.33 -4.78
C GLU A 6 -30.64 7.30 -5.56
N PHE A 7 -29.36 6.99 -5.69
CA PHE A 7 -28.46 7.58 -6.66
C PHE A 7 -28.49 6.71 -7.92
N ARG A 8 -28.86 7.28 -9.06
CA ARG A 8 -28.91 6.57 -10.34
C ARG A 8 -27.93 7.20 -11.32
N ASN A 9 -26.84 6.48 -11.61
CA ASN A 9 -25.80 6.87 -12.56
C ASN A 9 -25.27 8.30 -12.37
N ILE A 10 -24.92 8.68 -11.14
CA ILE A 10 -24.46 10.04 -10.86
C ILE A 10 -23.07 10.26 -11.44
N VAL A 11 -22.96 11.20 -12.37
CA VAL A 11 -21.69 11.64 -12.97
C VAL A 11 -21.43 13.08 -12.58
N LYS A 12 -20.18 13.39 -12.23
CA LYS A 12 -19.75 14.76 -11.96
C LYS A 12 -18.32 14.99 -12.42
N SER A 13 -18.12 16.12 -13.10
CA SER A 13 -16.84 16.58 -13.61
C SER A 13 -16.54 18.01 -13.14
N PHE A 14 -15.26 18.31 -12.99
CA PHE A 14 -14.74 19.67 -12.77
C PHE A 14 -13.61 19.91 -13.76
N ASP A 15 -13.66 21.01 -14.52
CA ASP A 15 -12.63 21.38 -15.49
C ASP A 15 -12.21 20.20 -16.42
N ASN A 16 -13.20 19.47 -16.94
CA ASN A 16 -13.08 18.25 -17.76
C ASN A 16 -12.49 17.01 -17.08
N GLN A 17 -12.21 17.05 -15.77
CA GLN A 17 -11.85 15.87 -14.99
C GLN A 17 -13.11 15.25 -14.36
N VAL A 18 -13.42 14.00 -14.72
CA VAL A 18 -14.54 13.25 -14.13
C VAL A 18 -14.16 12.79 -12.71
N VAL A 19 -14.89 13.27 -11.71
CA VAL A 19 -14.69 12.98 -10.29
C VAL A 19 -15.66 11.91 -9.76
N LEU A 20 -16.86 11.81 -10.34
CA LEU A 20 -17.81 10.73 -10.08
C LEU A 20 -18.16 10.07 -11.40
N LYS A 21 -18.01 8.74 -11.49
CA LYS A 21 -18.09 7.97 -12.74
C LYS A 21 -19.30 7.02 -12.74
N GLY A 22 -20.51 7.59 -12.62
CA GLY A 22 -21.74 6.79 -12.70
C GLY A 22 -22.07 6.06 -11.41
N ILE A 23 -22.13 6.78 -10.29
CA ILE A 23 -22.43 6.21 -8.98
C ILE A 23 -23.87 5.70 -8.91
N ASN A 24 -24.02 4.44 -8.50
CA ASN A 24 -25.30 3.81 -8.18
C ASN A 24 -25.30 3.37 -6.72
N LEU A 25 -26.23 3.90 -5.92
CA LEU A 25 -26.29 3.62 -4.49
C LEU A 25 -27.72 3.72 -3.98
N ASN A 26 -28.13 2.76 -3.15
CA ASN A 26 -29.41 2.78 -2.46
C ASN A 26 -29.18 2.90 -0.95
N VAL A 27 -29.86 3.86 -0.32
CA VAL A 27 -29.87 4.07 1.13
C VAL A 27 -31.28 3.81 1.65
N TYR A 28 -31.37 3.02 2.71
CA TYR A 28 -32.64 2.67 3.35
C TYR A 28 -32.91 3.58 4.56
N GLU A 29 -34.19 3.69 4.94
CA GLU A 29 -34.56 4.44 6.14
C GLU A 29 -33.86 3.91 7.39
N ASN A 30 -33.45 4.83 8.26
CA ASN A 30 -32.83 4.58 9.57
C ASN A 30 -31.47 3.87 9.49
N GLU A 31 -30.85 3.89 8.31
CA GLU A 31 -29.54 3.31 8.06
C GLU A 31 -28.42 4.33 8.38
N PHE A 32 -27.36 3.87 9.03
CA PHE A 32 -26.10 4.61 9.13
C PHE A 32 -25.19 4.17 7.99
N VAL A 33 -25.12 4.97 6.93
CA VAL A 33 -24.29 4.71 5.75
C VAL A 33 -23.00 5.51 5.82
N THR A 34 -21.85 4.86 5.69
CA THR A 34 -20.56 5.54 5.60
C THR A 34 -19.99 5.47 4.19
N LEU A 35 -19.68 6.61 3.60
CA LEU A 35 -18.84 6.72 2.42
C LEU A 35 -17.38 6.75 2.89
N LEU A 36 -16.62 5.72 2.50
CA LEU A 36 -15.24 5.50 2.93
C LEU A 36 -14.31 5.46 1.71
N GLY A 37 -13.11 6.02 1.85
CA GLY A 37 -12.11 5.99 0.77
C GLY A 37 -11.04 7.07 0.95
N PRO A 38 -10.00 7.10 0.11
CA PRO A 38 -8.91 8.07 0.20
C PRO A 38 -9.36 9.50 -0.11
N SER A 39 -8.54 10.48 0.26
CA SER A 39 -8.77 11.88 -0.12
C SER A 39 -8.89 12.02 -1.63
N GLY A 40 -9.89 12.78 -2.08
CA GLY A 40 -10.10 13.05 -3.51
C GLY A 40 -10.94 12.00 -4.27
N CYS A 41 -11.37 10.89 -3.68
CA CYS A 41 -12.16 9.88 -4.40
C CYS A 41 -13.64 10.23 -4.66
N GLY A 42 -14.09 11.44 -4.29
CA GLY A 42 -15.43 11.94 -4.61
C GLY A 42 -16.49 11.87 -3.51
N LYS A 43 -16.16 11.42 -2.29
CA LYS A 43 -17.11 11.29 -1.16
C LYS A 43 -17.87 12.58 -0.84
N SER A 44 -17.15 13.66 -0.53
CA SER A 44 -17.75 14.97 -0.22
C SER A 44 -18.45 15.58 -1.44
N THR A 45 -18.01 15.26 -2.66
CA THR A 45 -18.72 15.64 -3.89
C THR A 45 -20.10 15.00 -3.94
N LEU A 46 -20.19 13.68 -3.75
CA LEU A 46 -21.46 12.95 -3.72
C LEU A 46 -22.38 13.46 -2.59
N LEU A 47 -21.81 13.69 -1.40
CA LEU A 47 -22.54 14.26 -0.25
C LEU A 47 -23.12 15.65 -0.56
N ARG A 48 -22.34 16.54 -1.20
CA ARG A 48 -22.78 17.88 -1.58
C ARG A 48 -23.83 17.88 -2.68
N ILE A 49 -23.79 16.91 -3.59
CA ILE A 49 -24.85 16.72 -4.59
C ILE A 49 -26.15 16.32 -3.90
N LEU A 50 -26.11 15.37 -2.96
CA LEU A 50 -27.29 15.01 -2.17
C LEU A 50 -27.83 16.17 -1.31
N GLY A 51 -26.95 17.00 -0.74
CA GLY A 51 -27.33 18.20 0.02
C GLY A 51 -27.85 19.35 -0.85
N GLY A 52 -27.74 19.27 -2.18
CA GLY A 52 -28.16 20.34 -3.09
C GLY A 52 -27.22 21.55 -3.14
N PHE A 53 -25.98 21.38 -2.67
CA PHE A 53 -24.91 22.38 -2.75
C PHE A 53 -24.13 22.30 -4.07
N LEU A 54 -24.27 21.18 -4.77
CA LEU A 54 -23.67 20.92 -6.07
C LEU A 54 -24.71 20.22 -6.95
N GLN A 55 -24.71 20.49 -8.25
CA GLN A 55 -25.53 19.77 -9.22
C GLN A 55 -24.68 18.74 -9.93
N GLN A 56 -25.20 17.52 -10.10
CA GLN A 56 -24.58 16.50 -10.95
C GLN A 56 -24.66 16.87 -12.43
N ASP A 57 -23.75 16.32 -13.25
CA ASP A 57 -23.78 16.56 -14.70
C ASP A 57 -24.69 15.54 -15.40
N GLU A 58 -24.71 14.30 -14.90
CA GLU A 58 -25.62 13.24 -15.37
C GLU A 58 -26.17 12.44 -14.20
N GLY A 59 -27.23 11.68 -14.48
CA GLY A 59 -27.93 10.86 -13.49
C GLY A 59 -28.96 11.65 -12.69
N THR A 60 -29.67 10.93 -11.81
CA THR A 60 -30.76 11.51 -11.01
C THR A 60 -30.72 11.01 -9.58
N ILE A 61 -31.11 11.87 -8.65
CA ILE A 61 -31.29 11.55 -7.24
C ILE A 61 -32.78 11.47 -6.95
N ILE A 62 -33.18 10.32 -6.43
CA ILE A 62 -34.54 10.07 -5.98
C ILE A 62 -34.53 10.05 -4.45
N PHE A 63 -35.35 10.91 -3.86
CA PHE A 63 -35.61 10.97 -2.42
C PHE A 63 -37.08 10.66 -2.19
N ASP A 64 -37.34 9.61 -1.42
CA ASP A 64 -38.67 9.10 -1.13
C ASP A 64 -39.57 8.96 -2.38
N GLY A 65 -39.02 8.34 -3.43
CA GLY A 65 -39.70 8.13 -4.71
C GLY A 65 -39.86 9.38 -5.59
N GLN A 66 -39.39 10.56 -5.16
CA GLN A 66 -39.45 11.80 -5.92
C GLN A 66 -38.05 12.24 -6.38
N CYS A 67 -37.96 12.72 -7.62
CA CYS A 67 -36.72 13.33 -8.11
C CYS A 67 -36.45 14.66 -7.40
N ILE A 68 -35.24 14.86 -6.90
CA ILE A 68 -34.83 16.07 -6.17
C ILE A 68 -33.72 16.87 -6.86
N ASP A 69 -33.41 16.57 -8.12
CA ASP A 69 -32.30 17.17 -8.88
C ASP A 69 -32.36 18.71 -8.86
N ASP A 70 -33.53 19.28 -9.14
CA ASP A 70 -33.76 20.73 -9.19
C ASP A 70 -34.24 21.34 -7.85
N VAL A 71 -34.33 20.54 -6.78
CA VAL A 71 -34.74 21.04 -5.46
C VAL A 71 -33.54 21.73 -4.82
N PRO A 72 -33.59 23.03 -4.52
CA PRO A 72 -32.48 23.74 -3.90
C PRO A 72 -32.27 23.27 -2.45
N ALA A 73 -31.03 23.36 -1.95
CA ALA A 73 -30.64 22.88 -0.62
C ALA A 73 -31.61 23.26 0.52
N TYR A 74 -32.07 24.51 0.58
CA TYR A 74 -32.95 25.01 1.64
C TYR A 74 -34.40 24.45 1.60
N LYS A 75 -34.78 23.74 0.52
CA LYS A 75 -36.05 23.04 0.38
C LYS A 75 -35.93 21.52 0.51
N ARG A 76 -34.71 20.98 0.61
CA ARG A 76 -34.52 19.55 0.84
C ARG A 76 -34.76 19.25 2.30
N GLU A 77 -35.39 18.11 2.59
CA GLU A 77 -35.63 17.63 3.96
C GLU A 77 -34.37 16.92 4.54
N ILE A 78 -33.21 17.52 4.25
CA ILE A 78 -31.88 16.98 4.50
C ILE A 78 -31.06 18.08 5.18
N ASN A 79 -30.44 17.77 6.31
CA ASN A 79 -29.54 18.70 7.00
C ASN A 79 -28.09 18.22 6.90
N THR A 80 -27.15 19.16 6.92
CA THR A 80 -25.71 18.86 6.78
C THR A 80 -24.89 19.48 7.91
N VAL A 81 -24.01 18.68 8.50
CA VAL A 81 -22.92 19.14 9.37
C VAL A 81 -21.63 19.09 8.58
N PHE A 82 -21.05 20.27 8.34
CA PHE A 82 -19.80 20.42 7.61
C PHE A 82 -18.58 20.21 8.53
N GLN A 83 -17.45 19.84 7.93
CA GLN A 83 -16.15 19.60 8.59
C GLN A 83 -15.73 20.73 9.55
N ARG A 84 -15.92 22.00 9.15
CA ARG A 84 -15.89 23.12 10.09
C ARG A 84 -17.33 23.32 10.53
N TYR A 85 -17.67 22.93 11.75
CA TYR A 85 -19.02 22.90 12.35
C TYR A 85 -19.94 24.11 12.05
N ALA A 86 -19.37 25.22 11.58
CA ALA A 86 -20.05 26.40 11.05
C ALA A 86 -21.04 26.98 12.07
N LEU A 87 -20.69 26.90 13.35
CA LEU A 87 -21.43 27.55 14.42
C LEU A 87 -21.35 29.07 14.24
N PHE A 88 -22.43 29.76 14.57
CA PHE A 88 -22.50 31.20 14.51
C PHE A 88 -21.81 31.78 15.76
N PRO A 89 -20.63 32.43 15.61
CA PRO A 89 -19.81 32.82 16.77
C PRO A 89 -20.42 33.96 17.60
N HIS A 90 -21.40 34.66 17.02
CA HIS A 90 -22.13 35.76 17.66
C HIS A 90 -23.39 35.30 18.40
N LEU A 91 -23.72 34.01 18.34
CA LEU A 91 -24.85 33.40 19.03
C LEU A 91 -24.35 32.49 20.15
N ASP A 92 -25.11 32.36 21.23
CA ASP A 92 -24.85 31.35 22.27
C ASP A 92 -25.27 29.95 21.79
N VAL A 93 -25.12 28.94 22.65
CA VAL A 93 -25.49 27.55 22.32
C VAL A 93 -26.99 27.44 22.00
N PHE A 94 -27.85 28.03 22.83
CA PHE A 94 -29.29 28.00 22.66
C PHE A 94 -29.69 28.61 21.31
N ASP A 95 -29.21 29.81 21.02
CA ASP A 95 -29.52 30.55 19.79
C ASP A 95 -28.96 29.86 18.54
N ASN A 96 -27.80 29.20 18.65
CA ASN A 96 -27.28 28.36 17.57
C ASN A 96 -28.22 27.22 17.22
N ILE A 97 -28.75 26.51 18.23
CA ILE A 97 -29.67 25.39 18.03
C ILE A 97 -31.03 25.92 17.56
N ALA A 98 -31.57 26.97 18.19
CA ALA A 98 -32.87 27.55 17.88
C ALA A 98 -32.97 28.20 16.49
N PHE A 99 -31.84 28.55 15.87
CA PHE A 99 -31.78 29.36 14.65
C PHE A 99 -32.73 28.88 13.53
N GLY A 100 -32.71 27.58 13.20
CA GLY A 100 -33.55 27.01 12.14
C GLY A 100 -35.04 27.07 12.46
N LEU A 101 -35.42 26.88 13.73
CA LEU A 101 -36.82 26.97 14.17
C LEU A 101 -37.33 28.41 14.10
N ARG A 102 -36.49 29.39 14.47
CA ARG A 102 -36.84 30.82 14.37
C ARG A 102 -37.07 31.28 12.93
N ILE A 103 -36.25 30.80 11.99
CA ILE A 103 -36.47 31.04 10.54
C ILE A 103 -37.83 30.49 10.08
N LYS A 104 -38.19 29.29 10.57
CA LYS A 104 -39.50 28.67 10.31
C LYS A 104 -40.66 29.32 11.07
N LYS A 105 -40.39 30.34 11.89
CA LYS A 105 -41.38 31.07 12.72
C LYS A 105 -42.17 30.14 13.65
N VAL A 106 -41.49 29.14 14.20
CA VAL A 106 -42.04 28.27 15.26
C VAL A 106 -42.29 29.10 16.52
N ALA A 107 -43.32 28.76 17.30
CA ALA A 107 -43.63 29.48 18.54
C ALA A 107 -42.53 29.27 19.59
N GLU A 108 -42.20 30.32 20.37
CA GLU A 108 -41.02 30.31 21.27
C GLU A 108 -41.11 29.23 22.35
N ASP A 109 -42.32 28.92 22.85
CA ASP A 109 -42.54 27.84 23.82
C ASP A 109 -42.18 26.45 23.25
N VAL A 110 -42.43 26.23 21.96
CA VAL A 110 -42.04 25.02 21.24
C VAL A 110 -40.53 25.03 20.96
N ILE A 111 -39.95 26.19 20.67
CA ILE A 111 -38.50 26.34 20.50
C ILE A 111 -37.77 25.93 21.78
N ASP A 112 -38.18 26.47 22.92
CA ASP A 112 -37.59 26.15 24.23
C ASP A 112 -37.63 24.63 24.47
N GLN A 113 -38.79 24.00 24.30
CA GLN A 113 -38.94 22.55 24.49
C GLN A 113 -38.03 21.74 23.57
N LYS A 114 -37.96 22.09 22.27
CA LYS A 114 -37.12 21.38 21.31
C LYS A 114 -35.64 21.56 21.59
N VAL A 115 -35.21 22.78 21.92
CA VAL A 115 -33.79 23.06 22.24
C VAL A 115 -33.37 22.35 23.52
N THR A 116 -34.18 22.39 24.59
CA THR A 116 -33.89 21.66 25.82
C THR A 116 -33.78 20.15 25.58
N ARG A 117 -34.69 19.57 24.78
CA ARG A 117 -34.60 18.16 24.38
C ARG A 117 -33.30 17.86 23.63
N MET A 118 -32.90 18.71 22.68
CA MET A 118 -31.66 18.52 21.93
C MET A 118 -30.42 18.62 22.81
N LEU A 119 -30.40 19.55 23.78
CA LEU A 119 -29.31 19.67 24.74
C LEU A 119 -29.17 18.44 25.63
N SER A 120 -30.29 17.87 26.06
CA SER A 120 -30.31 16.59 26.78
C SER A 120 -29.74 15.45 25.92
N LEU A 121 -30.21 15.33 24.68
CA LEU A 121 -29.76 14.31 23.73
C LEU A 121 -28.24 14.33 23.49
N VAL A 122 -27.65 15.53 23.41
CA VAL A 122 -26.21 15.69 23.16
C VAL A 122 -25.37 15.86 24.43
N ASN A 123 -25.94 15.65 25.62
CA ASN A 123 -25.28 15.78 26.92
C ASN A 123 -24.67 17.18 27.17
N LEU A 124 -25.41 18.25 26.86
CA LEU A 124 -25.03 19.66 27.07
C LEU A 124 -26.05 20.46 27.89
N GLU A 125 -26.82 19.80 28.77
CA GLU A 125 -27.68 20.49 29.74
C GLU A 125 -26.87 21.48 30.59
N GLY A 126 -27.36 22.72 30.75
CA GLY A 126 -26.67 23.78 31.50
C GLY A 126 -25.66 24.60 30.67
N TYR A 127 -25.55 24.34 29.36
CA TYR A 127 -24.66 25.07 28.45
C TYR A 127 -25.40 26.10 27.58
N GLU A 128 -26.71 26.27 27.76
CA GLU A 128 -27.63 27.05 26.93
C GLU A 128 -27.06 28.43 26.59
N HIS A 129 -26.59 29.15 27.59
CA HIS A 129 -26.14 30.54 27.48
C HIS A 129 -24.62 30.69 27.33
N ARG A 130 -23.89 29.59 27.10
CA ARG A 130 -22.44 29.67 26.87
C ARG A 130 -22.15 30.16 25.47
N ASN A 131 -21.08 30.94 25.34
CA ASN A 131 -20.56 31.31 24.03
C ASN A 131 -19.89 30.09 23.38
N VAL A 132 -20.25 29.81 22.12
CA VAL A 132 -19.72 28.66 21.36
C VAL A 132 -18.20 28.68 21.16
N THR A 133 -17.56 29.85 21.19
CA THR A 133 -16.11 30.00 21.08
C THR A 133 -15.35 29.55 22.34
N LEU A 134 -16.05 29.39 23.47
CA LEU A 134 -15.48 28.92 24.74
C LEU A 134 -15.63 27.41 24.94
N LEU A 135 -16.24 26.71 23.98
CA LEU A 135 -16.47 25.27 24.03
C LEU A 135 -15.26 24.49 23.51
N SER A 136 -15.07 23.27 24.00
CA SER A 136 -14.12 22.32 23.41
C SER A 136 -14.58 21.88 22.01
N GLY A 137 -13.67 21.32 21.20
CA GLY A 137 -14.01 20.84 19.84
C GLY A 137 -15.17 19.84 19.82
N GLY A 138 -15.18 18.87 20.75
CA GLY A 138 -16.28 17.90 20.88
C GLY A 138 -17.59 18.54 21.35
N GLN A 139 -17.53 19.55 22.23
CA GLN A 139 -18.72 20.31 22.62
C GLN A 139 -19.29 21.12 21.45
N GLN A 140 -18.44 21.79 20.65
CA GLN A 140 -18.87 22.48 19.43
C GLN A 140 -19.53 21.52 18.44
N GLN A 141 -18.97 20.32 18.28
CA GLN A 141 -19.56 19.30 17.43
C GLN A 141 -20.95 18.87 17.93
N ARG A 142 -21.11 18.60 19.23
CA ARG A 142 -22.40 18.27 19.86
C ARG A 142 -23.43 19.38 19.62
N VAL A 143 -23.05 20.65 19.71
CA VAL A 143 -23.93 21.79 19.37
C VAL A 143 -24.31 21.79 17.89
N ALA A 144 -23.37 21.50 16.98
CA ALA A 144 -23.65 21.45 15.55
C ALA A 144 -24.60 20.31 15.17
N ILE A 145 -24.44 19.14 15.80
CA ILE A 145 -25.34 17.99 15.67
C ILE A 145 -26.73 18.34 16.19
N ALA A 146 -26.83 18.90 17.41
CA ALA A 146 -28.09 19.35 17.99
C ALA A 146 -28.81 20.35 17.08
N ARG A 147 -28.09 21.35 16.55
CA ARG A 147 -28.63 22.31 15.58
C ARG A 147 -29.15 21.65 14.31
N ALA A 148 -28.48 20.61 13.82
CA ALA A 148 -28.92 19.89 12.63
C ALA A 148 -30.14 18.99 12.91
N LEU A 149 -30.26 18.44 14.12
CA LEU A 149 -31.35 17.53 14.51
C LEU A 149 -32.62 18.23 14.99
N VAL A 150 -32.53 19.48 15.49
CA VAL A 150 -33.69 20.21 16.06
C VAL A 150 -34.88 20.36 15.10
N ASN A 151 -34.57 20.38 13.79
CA ASN A 151 -35.56 20.49 12.72
C ASN A 151 -36.22 19.15 12.38
N GLU A 152 -35.81 18.06 13.02
CA GLU A 152 -36.28 16.69 12.80
C GLU A 152 -36.20 16.28 11.30
N PRO A 153 -34.99 16.34 10.69
CA PRO A 153 -34.83 15.95 9.28
C PRO A 153 -34.95 14.44 9.11
N GLU A 154 -35.32 13.98 7.91
CA GLU A 154 -35.31 12.55 7.58
C GLU A 154 -33.89 12.00 7.37
N VAL A 155 -32.97 12.88 6.95
CA VAL A 155 -31.56 12.54 6.67
C VAL A 155 -30.61 13.57 7.26
N LEU A 156 -29.58 13.07 7.95
CA LEU A 156 -28.45 13.85 8.40
C LEU A 156 -27.18 13.50 7.61
N LEU A 157 -26.57 14.50 6.98
CA LEU A 157 -25.30 14.40 6.28
C LEU A 157 -24.16 14.88 7.18
N LEU A 158 -23.08 14.10 7.27
CA LEU A 158 -21.93 14.37 8.12
C LEU A 158 -20.65 14.30 7.28
N ASP A 159 -20.02 15.45 7.00
CA ASP A 159 -18.81 15.56 6.17
C ASP A 159 -17.55 15.63 7.06
N GLU A 160 -16.87 14.48 7.25
CA GLU A 160 -15.68 14.33 8.11
C GLU A 160 -15.79 15.02 9.49
N PRO A 161 -16.89 14.80 10.24
CA PRO A 161 -17.17 15.61 11.42
C PRO A 161 -16.22 15.31 12.60
N LEU A 162 -15.41 14.24 12.54
CA LEU A 162 -14.50 13.81 13.60
C LEU A 162 -13.02 14.08 13.30
N GLY A 163 -12.67 14.50 12.08
CA GLY A 163 -11.28 14.58 11.62
C GLY A 163 -10.40 15.58 12.39
N ALA A 164 -11.00 16.55 13.09
CA ALA A 164 -10.29 17.57 13.87
C ALA A 164 -10.11 17.21 15.36
N LEU A 165 -10.59 16.05 15.81
CA LEU A 165 -10.56 15.65 17.21
C LEU A 165 -9.36 14.74 17.54
N ASP A 166 -8.87 14.80 18.77
CA ASP A 166 -7.89 13.83 19.29
C ASP A 166 -8.50 12.43 19.43
N LEU A 167 -7.65 11.40 19.49
CA LEU A 167 -8.07 9.99 19.47
C LEU A 167 -9.09 9.64 20.56
N LYS A 168 -8.89 10.11 21.80
CA LYS A 168 -9.77 9.76 22.93
C LYS A 168 -11.15 10.38 22.75
N LEU A 169 -11.19 11.67 22.40
CA LEU A 169 -12.43 12.38 22.15
C LEU A 169 -13.15 11.85 20.90
N ARG A 170 -12.40 11.47 19.87
CA ARG A 170 -12.93 10.84 18.66
C ARG A 170 -13.68 9.55 18.98
N GLN A 171 -13.07 8.63 19.73
CA GLN A 171 -13.72 7.38 20.14
C GLN A 171 -14.96 7.60 21.01
N GLU A 172 -14.94 8.59 21.91
CA GLU A 172 -16.13 8.97 22.68
C GLU A 172 -17.25 9.45 21.75
N MET A 173 -16.92 10.35 20.82
CA MET A 173 -17.89 10.93 19.90
C MET A 173 -18.45 9.92 18.89
N GLN A 174 -17.69 8.91 18.48
CA GLN A 174 -18.19 7.81 17.65
C GLN A 174 -19.34 7.06 18.34
N ARG A 175 -19.15 6.69 19.62
CA ARG A 175 -20.18 6.00 20.41
C ARG A 175 -21.41 6.87 20.60
N GLU A 176 -21.20 8.15 20.86
CA GLU A 176 -22.28 9.13 21.03
C GLU A 176 -23.06 9.34 19.73
N LEU A 177 -22.39 9.44 18.58
CA LEU A 177 -23.07 9.53 17.28
C LEU A 177 -23.94 8.31 17.00
N LYS A 178 -23.43 7.09 17.23
CA LYS A 178 -24.23 5.87 17.05
C LYS A 178 -25.42 5.82 18.00
N ARG A 179 -25.24 6.19 19.27
CA ARG A 179 -26.32 6.31 20.26
C ARG A 179 -27.37 7.33 19.82
N ILE A 180 -26.95 8.53 19.41
CA ILE A 180 -27.84 9.59 18.96
C ILE A 180 -28.67 9.10 17.78
N GLN A 181 -28.02 8.49 16.77
CA GLN A 181 -28.70 7.96 15.59
C GLN A 181 -29.77 6.91 15.96
N GLN A 182 -29.45 5.99 16.87
CA GLN A 182 -30.40 4.99 17.37
C GLN A 182 -31.57 5.63 18.13
N GLU A 183 -31.32 6.69 18.90
CA GLU A 183 -32.33 7.38 19.70
C GLU A 183 -33.27 8.25 18.86
N VAL A 184 -32.75 8.93 17.83
CA VAL A 184 -33.57 9.75 16.92
C VAL A 184 -34.25 8.93 15.83
N GLY A 185 -33.67 7.79 15.44
CA GLY A 185 -34.22 6.90 14.43
C GLY A 185 -34.37 7.55 13.05
N ILE A 186 -33.35 8.28 12.60
CA ILE A 186 -33.28 8.86 11.25
C ILE A 186 -32.08 8.29 10.49
N THR A 187 -32.00 8.57 9.19
CA THR A 187 -30.93 8.07 8.32
C THR A 187 -29.69 8.97 8.41
N PHE A 188 -28.51 8.37 8.56
CA PHE A 188 -27.24 9.09 8.63
C PHE A 188 -26.40 8.74 7.40
N ILE A 189 -25.83 9.75 6.73
CA ILE A 189 -24.80 9.56 5.71
C ILE A 189 -23.53 10.25 6.18
N TYR A 190 -22.52 9.45 6.46
CA TYR A 190 -21.26 9.83 7.06
C TYR A 190 -20.13 9.72 6.05
N VAL A 191 -19.25 10.72 6.00
CA VAL A 191 -18.06 10.69 5.15
C VAL A 191 -16.83 10.64 6.03
N THR A 192 -15.93 9.70 5.76
CA THR A 192 -14.63 9.63 6.42
C THR A 192 -13.58 8.97 5.53
N HIS A 193 -12.32 9.15 5.91
CA HIS A 193 -11.18 8.39 5.41
C HIS A 193 -10.65 7.41 6.47
N ASP A 194 -11.21 7.41 7.68
CA ASP A 194 -10.81 6.56 8.80
C ASP A 194 -11.61 5.25 8.78
N GLN A 195 -10.89 4.13 8.78
CA GLN A 195 -11.48 2.79 8.69
C GLN A 195 -12.15 2.37 10.01
N GLU A 196 -11.57 2.72 11.15
CA GLU A 196 -12.10 2.39 12.48
C GLU A 196 -13.47 3.05 12.67
N GLU A 197 -13.60 4.30 12.25
CA GLU A 197 -14.88 5.01 12.21
C GLU A 197 -15.94 4.27 11.38
N ALA A 198 -15.58 3.87 10.17
CA ALA A 198 -16.51 3.20 9.26
C ALA A 198 -16.93 1.83 9.81
N LEU A 199 -16.00 1.03 10.33
CA LEU A 199 -16.28 -0.31 10.85
C LEU A 199 -17.11 -0.27 12.15
N THR A 200 -16.92 0.76 12.98
CA THR A 200 -17.56 0.82 14.31
C THR A 200 -18.98 1.39 14.29
N MET A 201 -19.26 2.36 13.41
CA MET A 201 -20.53 3.11 13.44
C MET A 201 -21.55 2.66 12.39
N SER A 202 -21.10 2.07 11.29
CA SER A 202 -21.94 1.93 10.10
C SER A 202 -22.81 0.68 10.13
N ASP A 203 -24.01 0.78 9.59
CA ASP A 203 -24.80 -0.38 9.19
C ASP A 203 -24.41 -0.82 7.76
N LYS A 204 -23.99 0.14 6.93
CA LYS A 204 -23.49 -0.07 5.56
C LYS A 204 -22.29 0.83 5.27
N ILE A 205 -21.27 0.27 4.65
CA ILE A 205 -20.09 0.98 4.18
C ILE A 205 -20.09 0.96 2.64
N VAL A 206 -19.75 2.10 2.05
CA VAL A 206 -19.54 2.27 0.62
C VAL A 206 -18.08 2.64 0.41
N VAL A 207 -17.27 1.67 0.00
CA VAL A 207 -15.84 1.89 -0.29
C VAL A 207 -15.70 2.50 -1.67
N MET A 208 -15.07 3.66 -1.77
CA MET A 208 -14.91 4.43 -2.99
C MET A 208 -13.44 4.65 -3.34
N ARG A 209 -13.10 4.53 -4.62
CA ARG A 209 -11.78 4.82 -5.18
C ARG A 209 -11.95 5.46 -6.55
N ASP A 210 -11.18 6.52 -6.83
CA ASP A 210 -11.10 7.14 -8.16
C ASP A 210 -12.45 7.46 -8.83
N GLY A 211 -13.43 7.87 -8.01
CA GLY A 211 -14.78 8.24 -8.47
C GLY A 211 -15.73 7.07 -8.71
N GLU A 212 -15.36 5.85 -8.28
CA GLU A 212 -16.13 4.61 -8.43
C GLU A 212 -16.36 3.94 -7.08
N ILE A 213 -17.45 3.20 -6.96
CA ILE A 213 -17.72 2.32 -5.82
C ILE A 213 -16.99 0.99 -6.06
N GLN A 214 -16.13 0.62 -5.12
CA GLN A 214 -15.37 -0.63 -5.14
C GLN A 214 -16.15 -1.77 -4.48
N GLN A 215 -16.84 -1.47 -3.38
CA GLN A 215 -17.68 -2.44 -2.67
C GLN A 215 -18.73 -1.71 -1.82
N ILE A 216 -19.90 -2.34 -1.67
CA ILE A 216 -20.94 -1.95 -0.71
C ILE A 216 -21.24 -3.17 0.13
N GLY A 217 -21.20 -3.02 1.45
CA GLY A 217 -21.48 -4.13 2.37
C GLY A 217 -21.62 -3.65 3.80
N THR A 218 -21.96 -4.58 4.69
CA THR A 218 -21.85 -4.39 6.14
C THR A 218 -20.38 -4.29 6.55
N PRO A 219 -20.06 -3.74 7.74
CA PRO A 219 -18.69 -3.73 8.24
C PRO A 219 -18.01 -5.10 8.22
N LEU A 220 -18.75 -6.18 8.54
CA LEU A 220 -18.22 -7.54 8.54
C LEU A 220 -17.94 -8.04 7.12
N GLU A 221 -18.84 -7.81 6.16
CA GLU A 221 -18.61 -8.18 4.76
C GLU A 221 -17.41 -7.43 4.16
N ILE A 222 -17.28 -6.12 4.44
CA ILE A 222 -16.14 -5.33 3.96
C ILE A 222 -14.81 -5.81 4.55
N TYR A 223 -14.81 -6.27 5.81
CA TYR A 223 -13.61 -6.73 6.49
C TYR A 223 -13.23 -8.17 6.11
N ASN A 224 -14.19 -9.10 6.17
CA ASN A 224 -13.92 -10.53 5.97
C ASN A 224 -13.96 -10.95 4.51
N GLU A 225 -14.82 -10.32 3.71
CA GLU A 225 -15.08 -10.71 2.31
C GLU A 225 -14.83 -9.52 1.36
N PRO A 226 -13.61 -8.94 1.32
CA PRO A 226 -13.30 -7.86 0.40
C PRO A 226 -13.48 -8.33 -1.05
N ALA A 227 -14.13 -7.51 -1.87
CA ALA A 227 -14.47 -7.85 -3.25
C ALA A 227 -13.27 -7.83 -4.20
N ASN A 228 -12.19 -7.19 -3.81
CA ASN A 228 -10.96 -7.09 -4.59
C ASN A 228 -9.76 -6.72 -3.70
N GLU A 229 -8.56 -6.88 -4.27
CA GLU A 229 -7.28 -6.60 -3.63
C GLU A 229 -7.20 -5.17 -3.07
N TYR A 230 -7.79 -4.18 -3.76
CA TYR A 230 -7.78 -2.81 -3.26
C TYR A 230 -8.56 -2.69 -1.94
N VAL A 231 -9.78 -3.24 -1.85
CA VAL A 231 -10.54 -3.20 -0.60
C VAL A 231 -9.81 -3.98 0.50
N ALA A 232 -9.25 -5.13 0.17
CA ALA A 232 -8.45 -5.97 1.07
C ALA A 232 -7.23 -5.24 1.67
N LYS A 233 -6.51 -4.47 0.86
CA LYS A 233 -5.36 -3.64 1.30
C LYS A 233 -5.79 -2.35 1.98
N PHE A 234 -6.97 -1.84 1.62
CA PHE A 234 -7.47 -0.58 2.12
C PHE A 234 -8.22 -0.72 3.45
N ILE A 235 -8.68 -1.91 3.82
CA ILE A 235 -9.40 -2.18 5.08
C ILE A 235 -8.60 -3.17 5.91
N GLY A 236 -8.05 -2.72 7.03
CA GLY A 236 -7.25 -3.55 7.93
C GLY A 236 -5.91 -3.98 7.33
N GLU A 237 -5.15 -4.73 8.11
CA GLU A 237 -3.93 -5.41 7.64
C GLU A 237 -4.30 -6.76 7.00
N SER A 238 -3.54 -7.19 6.00
CA SER A 238 -3.83 -8.42 5.24
C SER A 238 -2.55 -9.11 4.80
N ASN A 239 -2.52 -10.44 4.84
CA ASN A 239 -1.62 -11.23 4.01
C ASN A 239 -2.34 -11.55 2.71
N ILE A 240 -1.83 -11.03 1.60
CA ILE A 240 -2.37 -11.32 0.26
C ILE A 240 -1.33 -12.14 -0.48
N ILE A 241 -1.72 -13.35 -0.89
CA ILE A 241 -0.84 -14.37 -1.43
C ILE A 241 -1.40 -14.81 -2.78
N GLU A 242 -0.55 -14.93 -3.79
CA GLU A 242 -0.96 -15.49 -5.07
C GLU A 242 -1.32 -16.97 -4.92
N GLY A 243 -2.44 -17.36 -5.51
CA GLY A 243 -2.94 -18.72 -5.49
C GLY A 243 -3.62 -19.13 -6.78
N VAL A 244 -4.05 -20.39 -6.78
CA VAL A 244 -4.84 -20.99 -7.87
C VAL A 244 -6.01 -21.72 -7.24
N MET A 245 -7.23 -21.34 -7.62
CA MET A 245 -8.43 -22.05 -7.22
C MET A 245 -8.49 -23.36 -8.00
N VAL A 246 -8.17 -24.49 -7.35
CA VAL A 246 -8.10 -25.79 -8.01
C VAL A 246 -9.49 -26.22 -8.44
N GLU A 247 -10.45 -26.15 -7.52
CA GLU A 247 -11.88 -26.32 -7.70
C GLU A 247 -12.58 -25.53 -6.58
N ASP A 248 -13.89 -25.28 -6.70
CA ASP A 248 -14.67 -24.64 -5.62
C ASP A 248 -14.36 -25.31 -4.24
N TYR A 249 -14.24 -24.48 -3.19
CA TYR A 249 -13.82 -24.87 -1.84
C TYR A 249 -12.39 -25.37 -1.67
N LYS A 250 -11.53 -25.33 -2.71
CA LYS A 250 -10.11 -25.73 -2.61
C LYS A 250 -9.18 -24.79 -3.35
N VAL A 251 -8.36 -24.09 -2.59
CA VAL A 251 -7.36 -23.17 -3.13
C VAL A 251 -5.95 -23.69 -2.89
N LYS A 252 -5.09 -23.56 -3.91
CA LYS A 252 -3.67 -23.83 -3.82
C LYS A 252 -2.91 -22.52 -3.64
N PHE A 253 -2.16 -22.40 -2.56
CA PHE A 253 -1.18 -21.34 -2.35
C PHE A 253 -0.03 -21.90 -1.51
N ASP A 254 1.14 -21.28 -1.58
CA ASP A 254 2.35 -21.76 -0.90
C ASP A 254 2.63 -23.27 -1.11
N ASP A 255 2.45 -23.72 -2.36
CA ASP A 255 2.66 -25.10 -2.81
C ASP A 255 1.83 -26.18 -2.10
N LYS A 256 0.76 -25.76 -1.41
CA LYS A 256 -0.18 -26.63 -0.71
C LYS A 256 -1.61 -26.32 -1.11
N ILE A 257 -2.48 -27.32 -0.98
CA ILE A 257 -3.92 -27.18 -1.19
C ILE A 257 -4.58 -27.08 0.18
N PHE A 258 -5.43 -26.08 0.34
CA PHE A 258 -6.23 -25.83 1.53
C PHE A 258 -7.71 -25.84 1.18
N ASP A 259 -8.54 -26.32 2.10
CA ASP A 259 -9.99 -26.16 2.01
C ASP A 259 -10.33 -24.68 2.35
N CYS A 260 -11.27 -24.07 1.64
CA CYS A 260 -11.83 -22.74 1.90
C CYS A 260 -13.37 -22.74 1.80
N GLU A 261 -14.03 -21.61 2.06
CA GLU A 261 -15.50 -21.47 1.93
C GLU A 261 -15.96 -20.84 0.61
N ASP A 262 -15.03 -20.32 -0.19
CA ASP A 262 -15.31 -19.64 -1.46
C ASP A 262 -15.69 -20.58 -2.61
N PHE A 263 -16.59 -20.09 -3.48
CA PHE A 263 -17.10 -20.80 -4.64
C PHE A 263 -17.43 -19.84 -5.80
N GLY A 264 -17.63 -20.37 -7.01
CA GLY A 264 -17.98 -19.60 -8.20
C GLY A 264 -16.79 -19.30 -9.12
N PHE A 265 -15.66 -19.96 -8.89
CA PHE A 265 -14.44 -19.83 -9.68
C PHE A 265 -14.33 -20.97 -10.71
N LYS A 266 -13.55 -20.76 -11.76
CA LYS A 266 -13.23 -21.84 -12.71
C LYS A 266 -12.15 -22.75 -12.14
N GLU A 267 -12.13 -23.98 -12.63
CA GLU A 267 -11.06 -24.93 -12.33
C GLU A 267 -9.69 -24.35 -12.76
N ASN A 268 -8.73 -24.35 -11.83
CA ASN A 268 -7.40 -23.77 -11.97
C ASN A 268 -7.37 -22.27 -12.32
N GLU A 269 -8.34 -21.50 -11.81
CA GLU A 269 -8.35 -20.04 -11.98
C GLU A 269 -7.28 -19.37 -11.09
N PRO A 270 -6.41 -18.49 -11.64
CA PRO A 270 -5.52 -17.67 -10.83
C PRO A 270 -6.31 -16.72 -9.93
N VAL A 271 -5.97 -16.67 -8.65
CA VAL A 271 -6.68 -15.92 -7.62
C VAL A 271 -5.72 -15.28 -6.63
N ASP A 272 -6.20 -14.28 -5.90
CA ASP A 272 -5.51 -13.75 -4.73
C ASP A 272 -6.16 -14.31 -3.46
N VAL A 273 -5.35 -14.86 -2.57
CA VAL A 273 -5.77 -15.42 -1.29
C VAL A 273 -5.48 -14.41 -0.19
N LEU A 274 -6.51 -14.07 0.58
CA LEU A 274 -6.41 -13.22 1.74
C LEU A 274 -6.53 -14.04 3.03
N ILE A 275 -5.59 -13.79 3.95
CA ILE A 275 -5.67 -14.26 5.33
C ILE A 275 -5.32 -13.09 6.26
N ARG A 276 -6.19 -12.78 7.21
CA ARG A 276 -5.94 -11.69 8.16
C ARG A 276 -4.84 -12.08 9.16
N PRO A 277 -3.95 -11.15 9.55
CA PRO A 277 -2.88 -11.44 10.51
C PRO A 277 -3.36 -12.06 11.82
N GLU A 278 -4.51 -11.63 12.34
CA GLU A 278 -5.12 -12.11 13.58
C GLU A 278 -5.72 -13.51 13.48
N ASP A 279 -6.00 -13.99 12.26
CA ASP A 279 -6.54 -15.33 12.04
C ASP A 279 -5.43 -16.40 11.98
N ILE A 280 -4.19 -15.98 11.75
CA ILE A 280 -3.02 -16.87 11.76
C ILE A 280 -2.55 -17.11 13.19
N LYS A 281 -2.62 -18.36 13.64
CA LYS A 281 -2.15 -18.79 14.96
C LYS A 281 -0.75 -19.38 14.86
N ILE A 282 0.16 -18.87 15.69
CA ILE A 282 1.48 -19.47 15.90
C ILE A 282 1.33 -20.68 16.83
N VAL A 283 1.74 -21.85 16.35
CA VAL A 283 1.64 -23.14 17.05
C VAL A 283 2.97 -23.89 17.01
N GLY A 284 3.05 -25.02 17.74
CA GLY A 284 4.19 -25.93 17.60
C GLY A 284 4.29 -26.52 16.18
N ARG A 285 5.50 -26.84 15.73
CA ARG A 285 5.76 -27.32 14.34
C ARG A 285 5.08 -28.64 14.00
N THR A 286 4.72 -29.45 14.98
CA THR A 286 4.05 -30.74 14.79
C THR A 286 2.57 -30.53 14.50
N GLY A 287 2.10 -30.93 13.33
CA GLY A 287 0.70 -30.77 12.93
C GLY A 287 0.32 -29.35 12.45
N ALA A 288 1.30 -28.46 12.28
CA ALA A 288 1.09 -27.14 11.69
C ALA A 288 0.85 -27.23 10.17
N LEU A 289 0.04 -26.31 9.66
CA LEU A 289 -0.26 -26.19 8.22
C LEU A 289 0.95 -25.67 7.46
N MET A 290 1.62 -24.65 8.00
CA MET A 290 2.89 -24.13 7.50
C MET A 290 3.94 -24.13 8.61
N LYS A 291 5.21 -24.04 8.21
CA LYS A 291 6.34 -23.99 9.13
C LYS A 291 7.18 -22.79 8.71
N GLY A 292 7.72 -22.07 9.68
CA GLY A 292 8.54 -20.91 9.40
C GLY A 292 9.47 -20.55 10.55
N GLU A 293 10.18 -19.45 10.35
CA GLU A 293 11.07 -18.83 11.32
C GLU A 293 10.64 -17.39 11.57
N VAL A 294 10.58 -16.99 12.83
CA VAL A 294 10.26 -15.61 13.21
C VAL A 294 11.42 -14.69 12.77
N LYS A 295 11.11 -13.70 11.93
CA LYS A 295 12.08 -12.71 11.44
C LYS A 295 12.06 -11.41 12.22
N SER A 296 10.88 -11.00 12.65
CA SER A 296 10.71 -9.73 13.36
C SER A 296 9.58 -9.85 14.37
N VAL A 297 9.78 -9.20 15.52
CA VAL A 297 8.78 -9.10 16.59
C VAL A 297 8.64 -7.64 17.00
N LEU A 298 7.46 -7.06 16.76
CA LEU A 298 7.14 -5.68 17.10
C LEU A 298 6.02 -5.61 18.13
N PHE A 299 6.28 -4.98 19.28
CA PHE A 299 5.25 -4.77 20.31
C PHE A 299 4.38 -3.55 19.98
N LYS A 300 3.07 -3.76 19.76
CA LYS A 300 2.08 -2.71 19.48
C LYS A 300 1.19 -2.38 20.69
N GLY A 301 1.66 -2.67 21.90
CA GLY A 301 0.96 -2.32 23.15
C GLY A 301 0.02 -3.42 23.66
N VAL A 302 -1.05 -3.76 22.93
CA VAL A 302 -2.00 -4.81 23.35
C VAL A 302 -1.73 -6.17 22.69
N HIS A 303 -0.95 -6.18 21.61
CA HIS A 303 -0.54 -7.38 20.86
C HIS A 303 0.87 -7.16 20.28
N TYR A 304 1.40 -8.22 19.69
CA TYR A 304 2.62 -8.25 18.89
C TYR A 304 2.25 -8.41 17.42
N GLU A 305 2.91 -7.64 16.56
CA GLU A 305 3.00 -7.92 15.14
C GLU A 305 4.27 -8.77 14.94
N ILE A 306 4.12 -9.93 14.32
CA ILE A 306 5.19 -10.89 14.10
C ILE A 306 5.27 -11.19 12.61
N ILE A 307 6.48 -11.12 12.05
CA ILE A 307 6.75 -11.56 10.68
C ILE A 307 7.36 -12.96 10.74
N VAL A 308 6.71 -13.93 10.09
CA VAL A 308 7.19 -15.31 9.98
C VAL A 308 7.52 -15.64 8.53
N GLU A 309 8.78 -15.97 8.27
CA GLU A 309 9.24 -16.46 6.97
C GLU A 309 8.98 -17.97 6.87
N THR A 310 8.10 -18.39 5.97
CA THR A 310 7.70 -19.79 5.77
C THR A 310 8.57 -20.52 4.76
N ILE A 311 9.05 -19.79 3.75
CA ILE A 311 10.00 -20.24 2.75
C ILE A 311 11.08 -19.18 2.67
N SER A 312 12.34 -19.55 2.93
CA SER A 312 13.46 -18.64 2.77
C SER A 312 13.62 -18.24 1.32
N GLY A 313 14.03 -17.00 1.03
CA GLY A 313 14.40 -16.60 -0.32
C GLY A 313 15.54 -17.45 -0.90
N ALA A 314 15.73 -17.42 -2.21
CA ALA A 314 16.95 -17.96 -2.82
C ALA A 314 18.11 -17.00 -2.53
N SER A 315 19.31 -17.53 -2.35
CA SER A 315 20.49 -16.70 -2.13
C SER A 315 21.72 -17.24 -2.85
N LYS A 316 22.56 -16.34 -3.35
CA LYS A 316 23.82 -16.65 -4.01
C LYS A 316 24.92 -15.80 -3.40
N THR A 317 25.96 -16.46 -2.91
CA THR A 317 27.20 -15.81 -2.47
C THR A 317 28.22 -15.85 -3.60
N VAL A 318 28.86 -14.71 -3.85
CA VAL A 318 29.96 -14.51 -4.81
C VAL A 318 31.10 -13.79 -4.13
N THR A 319 32.25 -13.76 -4.79
CA THR A 319 33.46 -13.09 -4.33
C THR A 319 33.67 -11.79 -5.11
N MET A 320 33.70 -10.67 -4.39
CA MET A 320 34.20 -9.39 -4.90
C MET A 320 35.71 -9.34 -4.69
N HIS A 321 36.46 -9.07 -5.74
CA HIS A 321 37.91 -8.91 -5.70
C HIS A 321 38.27 -7.43 -5.81
N ILE A 322 38.88 -6.86 -4.77
CA ILE A 322 39.41 -5.50 -4.78
C ILE A 322 40.85 -5.53 -5.26
N LEU A 323 41.10 -4.91 -6.41
CA LEU A 323 42.44 -4.77 -7.00
C LEU A 323 42.99 -3.36 -6.80
N SER A 324 44.32 -3.23 -6.81
CA SER A 324 44.98 -1.95 -7.08
C SER A 324 44.66 -1.52 -8.50
N GLU A 325 44.46 -0.23 -8.72
CA GLU A 325 44.50 0.32 -10.07
C GLU A 325 45.83 -0.02 -10.73
N HIS A 326 45.76 -0.78 -11.83
CA HIS A 326 46.89 -1.07 -12.68
C HIS A 326 46.84 -0.13 -13.89
N ASP A 327 47.26 1.12 -13.72
CA ASP A 327 47.42 2.05 -14.84
C ASP A 327 48.77 1.81 -15.55
N THR A 328 48.73 1.79 -16.89
CA THR A 328 49.95 1.81 -17.70
C THR A 328 50.19 3.24 -18.18
N TYR A 329 51.28 3.85 -17.71
CA TYR A 329 51.67 5.19 -18.13
C TYR A 329 52.71 5.16 -19.26
N ASN A 330 52.37 5.76 -20.39
CA ASN A 330 53.28 6.00 -21.50
C ASN A 330 53.83 7.43 -21.44
N ALA A 331 54.95 7.59 -20.74
CA ALA A 331 55.63 8.87 -20.55
C ALA A 331 56.08 9.56 -21.86
N ALA A 332 56.24 8.82 -22.97
CA ALA A 332 56.63 9.43 -24.25
C ALA A 332 55.47 10.16 -24.93
N GLU A 333 54.24 9.69 -24.70
CA GLU A 333 53.04 10.16 -25.38
C GLU A 333 52.07 10.92 -24.46
N ASN A 334 52.41 10.98 -23.17
CA ASN A 334 51.64 11.63 -22.11
C ASN A 334 50.24 11.03 -21.94
N GLU A 335 50.16 9.69 -21.91
CA GLU A 335 48.90 8.95 -21.83
C GLU A 335 48.94 7.88 -20.73
N LYS A 336 47.81 7.71 -20.06
CA LYS A 336 47.50 6.61 -19.16
C LYS A 336 46.37 5.77 -19.75
N ILE A 337 46.41 4.48 -19.47
CA ILE A 337 45.32 3.54 -19.79
C ILE A 337 45.13 2.59 -18.61
N SER A 338 43.88 2.34 -18.24
CA SER A 338 43.46 1.41 -17.19
C SER A 338 42.35 0.51 -17.71
N ALA A 339 42.35 -0.74 -17.26
CA ALA A 339 41.33 -1.73 -17.54
C ALA A 339 41.44 -2.85 -16.49
N ASN A 340 40.30 -3.42 -16.10
CA ASN A 340 40.19 -4.46 -15.09
C ASN A 340 39.92 -5.83 -15.73
N ASP A 341 40.43 -6.87 -15.08
CA ASP A 341 40.03 -8.25 -15.35
C ASP A 341 38.52 -8.39 -15.11
N PHE A 342 37.84 -9.26 -15.88
CA PHE A 342 36.41 -9.52 -15.67
C PHE A 342 36.03 -10.96 -16.01
N PHE A 343 34.89 -11.39 -15.47
CA PHE A 343 34.29 -12.68 -15.75
C PHE A 343 33.19 -12.56 -16.82
N VAL A 344 33.08 -13.57 -17.67
CA VAL A 344 32.00 -13.68 -18.65
C VAL A 344 31.45 -15.10 -18.69
N ASP A 345 30.13 -15.21 -18.81
CA ASP A 345 29.48 -16.50 -19.02
C ASP A 345 29.86 -17.08 -20.39
N LEU A 346 30.10 -18.39 -20.42
CA LEU A 346 30.27 -19.16 -21.65
C LEU A 346 29.16 -18.89 -22.68
N GLU A 347 27.92 -18.74 -22.23
CA GLU A 347 26.76 -18.46 -23.09
C GLU A 347 26.83 -17.06 -23.71
N ASP A 348 27.42 -16.09 -22.99
CA ASP A 348 27.55 -14.69 -23.40
C ASP A 348 28.78 -14.39 -24.26
N VAL A 349 29.74 -15.31 -24.37
CA VAL A 349 30.97 -15.09 -25.15
C VAL A 349 30.67 -14.70 -26.60
N ASN A 350 29.61 -15.25 -27.20
CA ASN A 350 29.24 -14.96 -28.59
C ASN A 350 28.65 -13.55 -28.78
N ALA A 351 28.22 -12.90 -27.70
CA ALA A 351 27.66 -11.54 -27.71
C ALA A 351 28.72 -10.48 -27.38
N LEU A 352 29.96 -10.86 -27.05
CA LEU A 352 31.04 -9.93 -26.79
C LEU A 352 31.45 -9.20 -28.08
N ASP A 353 31.15 -7.91 -28.13
CA ASP A 353 31.70 -6.95 -29.09
C ASP A 353 32.63 -5.95 -28.40
N ASP A 354 33.28 -5.09 -29.19
CA ASP A 354 34.22 -4.08 -28.68
C ASP A 354 33.58 -3.16 -27.63
N PHE A 355 32.29 -2.84 -27.76
CA PHE A 355 31.57 -2.01 -26.80
C PHE A 355 31.39 -2.73 -25.46
N ASN A 356 30.95 -3.98 -25.51
CA ASN A 356 30.77 -4.85 -24.35
C ASN A 356 32.10 -5.14 -23.63
N LEU A 357 33.20 -5.27 -24.37
CA LEU A 357 34.54 -5.47 -23.81
C LEU A 357 35.03 -4.23 -23.06
N VAL A 358 34.86 -3.03 -23.62
CA VAL A 358 35.22 -1.77 -22.94
C VAL A 358 34.40 -1.57 -21.68
N ALA A 359 33.09 -1.80 -21.75
CA ALA A 359 32.18 -1.63 -20.62
C ALA A 359 32.51 -2.60 -19.47
N ARG A 360 32.68 -3.90 -19.77
CA ARG A 360 32.95 -4.92 -18.74
C ARG A 360 34.34 -4.78 -18.11
N ALA A 361 35.33 -4.34 -18.86
CA ALA A 361 36.67 -4.09 -18.35
C ALA A 361 36.82 -2.72 -17.65
N ASN A 362 35.77 -1.89 -17.65
CA ASN A 362 35.85 -0.47 -17.31
C ASN A 362 37.07 0.22 -17.95
N ALA A 363 37.32 -0.05 -19.24
CA ALA A 363 38.55 0.37 -19.89
C ALA A 363 38.52 1.88 -20.19
N GLN A 364 39.49 2.61 -19.63
CA GLN A 364 39.59 4.07 -19.74
C GLN A 364 41.01 4.49 -20.11
N ALA A 365 41.13 5.60 -20.84
CA ALA A 365 42.41 6.22 -21.14
C ALA A 365 42.30 7.73 -20.99
N TRP A 366 43.35 8.37 -20.48
CA TRP A 366 43.40 9.82 -20.26
C TRP A 366 44.82 10.38 -20.37
N ASP A 367 44.97 11.69 -20.51
CA ASP A 367 46.26 12.37 -20.46
C ASP A 367 46.57 12.93 -19.05
N ASP A 368 47.76 13.51 -18.85
CA ASP A 368 48.15 14.10 -17.56
C ASP A 368 47.28 15.30 -17.13
N GLU A 369 46.43 15.84 -18.02
CA GLU A 369 45.45 16.87 -17.71
C GLU A 369 44.05 16.29 -17.40
N GLU A 370 43.95 14.96 -17.25
CA GLU A 370 42.70 14.21 -17.01
C GLU A 370 41.67 14.32 -18.14
N ASN A 371 42.12 14.61 -19.37
CA ASN A 371 41.23 14.57 -20.54
C ASN A 371 41.06 13.14 -21.04
N ASN A 372 39.82 12.69 -21.22
CA ASN A 372 39.50 11.36 -21.75
C ASN A 372 40.00 11.17 -23.19
N LEU A 373 40.68 10.04 -23.42
CA LEU A 373 41.21 9.57 -24.70
C LEU A 373 40.41 8.36 -25.19
N SER A 374 40.30 8.21 -26.51
CA SER A 374 39.59 7.07 -27.09
C SER A 374 40.45 5.81 -27.18
N ILE A 375 39.86 4.67 -26.82
CA ILE A 375 40.39 3.34 -27.16
C ILE A 375 40.29 3.15 -28.68
N ALA A 376 41.43 2.96 -29.34
CA ALA A 376 41.55 2.91 -30.80
C ALA A 376 41.39 1.49 -31.37
N SER A 377 41.81 0.47 -30.63
CA SER A 377 41.65 -0.93 -31.03
C SER A 377 41.65 -1.85 -29.82
N ILE A 378 40.91 -2.96 -29.95
CA ILE A 378 40.84 -4.04 -28.98
C ILE A 378 41.28 -5.32 -29.67
N THR A 379 42.19 -6.08 -29.05
CA THR A 379 42.65 -7.37 -29.59
C THR A 379 42.48 -8.44 -28.52
N HIS A 380 41.76 -9.51 -28.83
CA HIS A 380 41.52 -10.58 -27.87
C HIS A 380 41.63 -11.96 -28.52
N SER A 381 41.87 -12.97 -27.68
CA SER A 381 41.89 -14.39 -28.06
C SER A 381 40.78 -15.20 -27.39
N ILE A 382 39.75 -14.51 -26.88
CA ILE A 382 38.62 -15.11 -26.15
C ILE A 382 37.91 -16.14 -27.05
N GLU A 383 37.83 -17.37 -26.57
CA GLU A 383 37.09 -18.46 -27.20
C GLU A 383 35.83 -18.77 -26.39
N ASN A 384 34.79 -19.28 -27.03
CA ASN A 384 33.60 -19.81 -26.35
C ASN A 384 33.92 -21.17 -25.70
N LYS A 385 34.76 -21.12 -24.66
CA LYS A 385 35.21 -22.25 -23.86
C LYS A 385 35.68 -21.75 -22.50
N VAL A 386 35.39 -22.50 -21.44
CA VAL A 386 35.85 -22.17 -20.08
C VAL A 386 37.37 -22.07 -20.04
N GLY A 387 37.88 -20.94 -19.54
CA GLY A 387 39.30 -20.63 -19.53
C GLY A 387 39.59 -19.16 -19.25
N THR A 388 40.87 -18.81 -19.16
CA THR A 388 41.33 -17.42 -19.03
C THR A 388 42.02 -16.99 -20.31
N TYR A 389 41.62 -15.84 -20.84
CA TYR A 389 42.05 -15.32 -22.14
C TYR A 389 42.61 -13.91 -22.00
N ASP A 390 43.52 -13.54 -22.90
CA ASP A 390 44.07 -12.19 -22.93
C ASP A 390 43.20 -11.28 -23.80
N CYS A 391 42.93 -10.08 -23.29
CA CYS A 391 42.33 -8.97 -24.01
C CYS A 391 43.18 -7.72 -23.85
N THR A 392 43.61 -7.14 -24.96
CA THR A 392 44.49 -5.97 -25.00
C THR A 392 43.72 -4.76 -25.53
N PHE A 393 43.69 -3.68 -24.74
CA PHE A 393 43.16 -2.38 -25.14
C PHE A 393 44.30 -1.45 -25.55
N LYS A 394 44.07 -0.65 -26.59
CA LYS A 394 45.11 0.19 -27.18
C LYS A 394 44.58 1.59 -27.54
N THR A 395 45.32 2.63 -27.19
CA THR A 395 45.03 4.03 -27.59
C THR A 395 45.54 4.36 -29.00
N GLN A 396 45.15 5.52 -29.54
CA GLN A 396 45.60 5.98 -30.86
C GLN A 396 47.12 6.18 -30.95
N LYS A 397 47.79 6.48 -29.84
CA LYS A 397 49.25 6.67 -29.78
C LYS A 397 50.00 5.41 -29.34
N ASN A 398 49.36 4.25 -29.38
CA ASN A 398 49.92 2.93 -29.05
C ASN A 398 50.24 2.70 -27.56
N THR A 399 49.56 3.39 -26.65
CA THR A 399 49.56 3.01 -25.23
C THR A 399 48.64 1.80 -25.07
N GLU A 400 49.11 0.72 -24.44
CA GLU A 400 48.42 -0.57 -24.38
C GLU A 400 48.36 -1.12 -22.96
N ILE A 401 47.25 -1.78 -22.61
CA ILE A 401 47.10 -2.59 -21.40
C ILE A 401 46.49 -3.94 -21.76
N THR A 402 46.96 -5.02 -21.13
CA THR A 402 46.42 -6.38 -21.32
C THR A 402 45.84 -6.89 -20.01
N ILE A 403 44.58 -7.29 -20.06
CA ILE A 403 43.82 -7.85 -18.94
C ILE A 403 43.51 -9.34 -19.18
N LYS A 404 43.05 -10.01 -18.14
CA LYS A 404 42.52 -11.37 -18.18
C LYS A 404 40.99 -11.35 -18.24
N VAL A 405 40.45 -12.06 -19.22
CA VAL A 405 39.01 -12.36 -19.33
C VAL A 405 38.79 -13.81 -18.92
N HIS A 406 38.02 -14.01 -17.86
CA HIS A 406 37.73 -15.33 -17.30
C HIS A 406 36.38 -15.83 -17.83
N VAL A 407 36.41 -16.70 -18.83
CA VAL A 407 35.21 -17.40 -19.31
C VAL A 407 34.88 -18.51 -18.33
N VAL A 408 33.74 -18.41 -17.69
CA VAL A 408 33.26 -19.36 -16.68
C VAL A 408 31.98 -20.05 -17.16
N ALA A 409 31.72 -21.25 -16.66
CA ALA A 409 30.43 -21.89 -16.88
C ALA A 409 29.35 -21.15 -16.09
N PRO A 410 28.09 -21.12 -16.56
CA PRO A 410 26.99 -20.55 -15.80
C PRO A 410 26.91 -21.23 -14.43
N VAL A 411 26.95 -20.43 -13.36
CA VAL A 411 26.73 -20.92 -12.00
C VAL A 411 25.52 -20.21 -11.39
N TYR A 412 24.35 -20.57 -11.90
CA TYR A 412 23.09 -20.24 -11.24
C TYR A 412 22.78 -21.26 -10.14
N VAL A 413 22.07 -20.81 -9.11
CA VAL A 413 21.49 -21.68 -8.07
C VAL A 413 20.00 -21.78 -8.36
N GLU A 414 19.56 -22.97 -8.77
CA GLU A 414 18.13 -23.29 -8.81
C GLU A 414 17.71 -23.86 -7.46
N ASP A 415 16.73 -23.24 -6.83
CA ASP A 415 16.00 -23.88 -5.74
C ASP A 415 14.62 -24.31 -6.26
N ALA A 416 14.55 -25.53 -6.78
CA ALA A 416 13.33 -26.12 -7.32
C ALA A 416 12.17 -26.20 -6.30
N LYS A 417 12.44 -26.12 -4.99
CA LYS A 417 11.37 -26.05 -3.96
C LYS A 417 10.80 -24.66 -3.81
N LYS A 418 11.60 -23.64 -4.13
CA LYS A 418 11.21 -22.22 -4.08
C LYS A 418 10.69 -21.73 -5.43
N ASN A 419 10.96 -22.49 -6.49
CA ASN A 419 10.67 -22.13 -7.87
C ASN A 419 11.41 -20.86 -8.31
N ILE A 420 12.63 -20.65 -7.77
CA ILE A 420 13.46 -19.47 -8.01
C ILE A 420 14.82 -19.92 -8.54
N GLY A 421 15.27 -19.31 -9.63
CA GLY A 421 16.65 -19.26 -10.06
C GLY A 421 17.28 -17.95 -9.59
N ILE A 422 18.51 -18.00 -9.08
CA ILE A 422 19.32 -16.81 -8.81
C ILE A 422 20.72 -16.99 -9.40
N SER A 423 21.20 -15.97 -10.09
CA SER A 423 22.53 -15.89 -10.68
C SER A 423 23.25 -14.65 -10.18
N ALA A 424 24.55 -14.77 -9.98
CA ALA A 424 25.47 -13.67 -9.73
C ALA A 424 26.89 -14.21 -9.99
N PHE A 425 27.77 -13.33 -10.46
CA PHE A 425 29.16 -13.66 -10.77
C PHE A 425 30.12 -13.07 -9.75
N ASP A 426 31.28 -13.71 -9.61
CA ASP A 426 32.44 -13.04 -9.02
C ASP A 426 32.82 -11.85 -9.90
N PHE A 427 33.32 -10.77 -9.31
CA PHE A 427 33.61 -9.53 -10.03
C PHE A 427 34.81 -8.80 -9.43
N PHE A 428 35.41 -7.92 -10.24
CA PHE A 428 36.53 -7.09 -9.84
C PHE A 428 36.11 -5.63 -9.82
N VAL A 429 36.53 -4.93 -8.77
CA VAL A 429 36.32 -3.48 -8.59
C VAL A 429 37.54 -2.87 -7.92
N THR A 430 37.73 -1.56 -8.07
CA THR A 430 38.78 -0.83 -7.36
C THR A 430 38.27 -0.39 -5.99
N ALA A 431 39.22 -0.10 -5.08
CA ALA A 431 38.86 0.47 -3.78
C ALA A 431 38.14 1.82 -3.90
N ASP A 432 38.48 2.61 -4.93
CA ASP A 432 37.90 3.93 -5.15
C ASP A 432 36.46 3.83 -5.68
N GLU A 433 36.16 2.89 -6.58
CA GLU A 433 34.78 2.62 -7.03
C GLU A 433 33.84 2.28 -5.87
N VAL A 434 34.31 1.50 -4.90
CA VAL A 434 33.53 1.15 -3.70
C VAL A 434 33.37 2.36 -2.76
N LYS A 435 34.42 3.17 -2.59
CA LYS A 435 34.39 4.38 -1.74
C LYS A 435 33.51 5.49 -2.29
N GLU A 436 33.46 5.63 -3.62
CA GLU A 436 32.69 6.66 -4.31
C GLU A 436 31.21 6.28 -4.51
N SER A 437 30.87 5.00 -4.35
CA SER A 437 29.50 4.50 -4.52
C SER A 437 28.55 5.17 -3.50
N MET A 438 27.48 5.79 -4.02
CA MET A 438 26.42 6.39 -3.20
C MET A 438 25.36 5.37 -2.77
N ALA A 439 25.30 4.21 -3.43
CA ALA A 439 24.29 3.18 -3.24
C ALA A 439 24.90 1.78 -3.38
N ILE A 440 25.83 1.45 -2.48
CA ILE A 440 26.67 0.24 -2.58
C ILE A 440 25.87 -1.05 -2.83
N SER A 441 24.70 -1.23 -2.23
CA SER A 441 23.87 -2.41 -2.48
C SER A 441 23.37 -2.51 -3.93
N THR A 442 23.07 -1.39 -4.59
CA THR A 442 22.65 -1.34 -5.99
C THR A 442 23.85 -1.54 -6.92
N ASP A 443 24.97 -0.90 -6.59
CA ASP A 443 26.20 -0.99 -7.38
C ASP A 443 26.77 -2.42 -7.33
N LEU A 444 26.78 -3.07 -6.18
CA LEU A 444 27.16 -4.49 -6.02
C LEU A 444 26.29 -5.43 -6.87
N LYS A 445 24.97 -5.21 -6.96
CA LYS A 445 24.09 -6.02 -7.84
C LYS A 445 24.48 -5.85 -9.30
N THR A 446 24.80 -4.62 -9.70
CA THR A 446 25.17 -4.28 -11.06
C THR A 446 26.52 -4.92 -11.42
N TRP A 447 27.54 -4.74 -10.58
CA TRP A 447 28.87 -5.31 -10.80
C TRP A 447 28.87 -6.84 -10.83
N ALA A 448 28.05 -7.47 -9.99
CA ALA A 448 27.90 -8.94 -9.97
C ALA A 448 26.98 -9.47 -11.08
N SER A 449 26.33 -8.60 -11.87
CA SER A 449 25.23 -8.98 -12.79
C SER A 449 24.22 -9.90 -12.09
N ALA A 450 23.80 -9.50 -10.89
CA ALA A 450 22.96 -10.31 -10.03
C ALA A 450 21.50 -10.26 -10.51
N GLU A 451 20.94 -11.43 -10.83
CA GLU A 451 19.58 -11.59 -11.37
C GLU A 451 18.86 -12.75 -10.67
N ALA A 452 17.54 -12.64 -10.50
CA ALA A 452 16.70 -13.74 -10.04
C ALA A 452 15.43 -13.83 -10.87
N TRP A 453 14.92 -15.03 -11.06
CA TRP A 453 13.73 -15.30 -11.89
C TRP A 453 12.93 -16.49 -11.38
N ASN A 454 11.67 -16.54 -11.79
CA ASN A 454 10.77 -17.66 -11.53
C ASN A 454 11.05 -18.80 -12.52
N LEU A 455 11.27 -20.02 -12.02
CA LEU A 455 11.61 -21.19 -12.86
C LEU A 455 10.44 -21.72 -13.71
N GLN A 456 9.20 -21.24 -13.52
CA GLN A 456 8.02 -21.69 -14.28
C GLN A 456 7.70 -20.81 -15.48
N ASP A 457 7.85 -19.50 -15.35
CA ASP A 457 7.42 -18.51 -16.34
C ASP A 457 8.49 -17.49 -16.72
N ASP A 458 9.72 -17.65 -16.18
CA ASP A 458 10.87 -16.78 -16.40
C ASP A 458 10.63 -15.31 -16.01
N SER A 459 9.61 -15.02 -15.17
CA SER A 459 9.39 -13.65 -14.69
C SER A 459 10.50 -13.21 -13.73
N GLU A 460 10.97 -11.98 -13.87
CA GLU A 460 12.00 -11.39 -13.01
C GLU A 460 11.54 -11.31 -11.54
N ILE A 461 12.43 -11.70 -10.62
CA ILE A 461 12.24 -11.62 -9.17
C ILE A 461 13.26 -10.64 -8.61
N GLU A 462 12.78 -9.70 -7.79
CA GLU A 462 13.65 -8.72 -7.16
C GLU A 462 14.58 -9.37 -6.10
N ILE A 463 15.87 -9.09 -6.21
CA ILE A 463 16.85 -9.35 -5.15
C ILE A 463 16.69 -8.24 -4.11
N THR A 464 16.06 -8.54 -2.98
CA THR A 464 15.71 -7.53 -1.97
C THR A 464 16.81 -7.27 -0.94
N ASP A 465 17.76 -8.19 -0.78
CA ASP A 465 18.80 -8.11 0.25
C ASP A 465 20.20 -8.38 -0.31
N VAL A 466 21.18 -7.56 0.11
CA VAL A 466 22.59 -7.64 -0.31
C VAL A 466 23.45 -7.56 0.95
N LYS A 467 24.00 -8.70 1.35
CA LYS A 467 24.79 -8.83 2.59
C LYS A 467 26.28 -8.83 2.27
N PHE A 468 27.01 -8.00 2.98
CA PHE A 468 28.47 -7.91 2.92
C PHE A 468 29.01 -7.48 4.29
N ASP A 469 30.27 -7.83 4.57
CA ASP A 469 30.95 -7.55 5.85
C ASP A 469 32.28 -6.83 5.58
N PHE A 470 32.19 -5.58 5.11
CA PHE A 470 33.34 -4.67 4.98
C PHE A 470 32.90 -3.22 5.18
N ASP A 471 33.85 -2.38 5.59
CA ASP A 471 33.67 -0.93 5.65
C ASP A 471 33.94 -0.34 4.26
N THR A 472 32.95 0.33 3.69
CA THR A 472 33.07 0.96 2.36
C THR A 472 34.09 2.09 2.34
N ALA A 473 34.31 2.79 3.47
CA ALA A 473 35.24 3.93 3.53
C ALA A 473 36.70 3.49 3.62
N ASP A 474 36.96 2.37 4.29
CA ASP A 474 38.30 1.85 4.59
C ASP A 474 38.58 0.52 3.87
N ILE A 475 37.94 0.28 2.72
CA ILE A 475 38.15 -0.96 1.96
C ILE A 475 39.58 -1.01 1.39
N GLU A 476 40.21 -2.18 1.56
CA GLU A 476 41.58 -2.48 1.13
C GLU A 476 41.56 -3.56 0.04
N GLU A 477 42.71 -3.78 -0.60
CA GLU A 477 42.87 -4.90 -1.54
C GLU A 477 42.59 -6.24 -0.86
N GLY A 478 41.81 -7.09 -1.52
CA GLY A 478 41.36 -8.31 -0.91
C GLY A 478 40.23 -8.99 -1.65
N SER A 479 39.66 -10.02 -1.03
CA SER A 479 38.50 -10.74 -1.53
C SER A 479 37.42 -10.73 -0.46
N TYR A 480 36.22 -10.31 -0.84
CA TYR A 480 35.10 -10.06 0.05
C TYR A 480 33.89 -10.86 -0.42
N GLU A 481 33.23 -11.58 0.49
CA GLU A 481 32.02 -12.33 0.14
C GLU A 481 30.81 -11.39 0.13
N ILE A 482 30.06 -11.43 -0.97
CA ILE A 482 28.79 -10.72 -1.15
C ILE A 482 27.69 -11.75 -1.31
N THR A 483 26.62 -11.65 -0.53
CA THR A 483 25.45 -12.53 -0.66
C THR A 483 24.24 -11.75 -1.16
N PHE A 484 23.75 -12.12 -2.33
CA PHE A 484 22.50 -11.63 -2.89
C PHE A 484 21.36 -12.57 -2.50
N ALA A 485 20.23 -12.04 -2.03
CA ALA A 485 19.07 -12.84 -1.66
C ALA A 485 17.75 -12.22 -2.13
N THR A 486 16.85 -13.07 -2.61
CA THR A 486 15.44 -12.69 -2.86
C THR A 486 14.68 -12.66 -1.53
N GLN A 487 13.54 -11.98 -1.49
CA GLN A 487 12.67 -12.03 -0.31
C GLN A 487 12.09 -13.45 -0.16
N GLY A 488 12.05 -13.94 1.08
CA GLY A 488 11.29 -15.15 1.40
C GLY A 488 9.80 -14.89 1.43
N ARG A 489 8.99 -15.96 1.53
CA ARG A 489 7.54 -15.83 1.73
C ARG A 489 7.27 -15.54 3.20
N GLU A 490 6.83 -14.32 3.49
CA GLU A 490 6.58 -13.82 4.82
C GLU A 490 5.09 -13.70 5.11
N TYR A 491 4.72 -14.02 6.34
CA TYR A 491 3.37 -13.85 6.87
C TYR A 491 3.42 -12.91 8.05
N LYS A 492 2.64 -11.83 7.99
CA LYS A 492 2.33 -10.97 9.12
C LYS A 492 1.29 -11.65 10.00
N ILE A 493 1.54 -11.65 11.30
CA ILE A 493 0.69 -12.29 12.30
C ILE A 493 0.50 -11.34 13.47
N GLU A 494 -0.73 -11.19 13.92
CA GLU A 494 -1.04 -10.44 15.14
C GLU A 494 -1.41 -11.40 16.28
N THR A 495 -0.68 -11.35 17.38
CA THR A 495 -0.88 -12.28 18.51
C THR A 495 -0.58 -11.61 19.85
N THR A 496 -1.25 -12.07 20.92
CA THR A 496 -0.94 -11.64 22.29
C THR A 496 0.17 -12.48 22.94
N THR A 497 0.69 -13.49 22.22
CA THR A 497 1.73 -14.41 22.71
C THR A 497 3.11 -13.89 22.32
N VAL A 498 4.05 -13.93 23.26
CA VAL A 498 5.44 -13.50 23.04
C VAL A 498 6.22 -14.57 22.29
N HIS A 499 6.99 -14.13 21.29
CA HIS A 499 7.96 -14.94 20.56
C HIS A 499 9.28 -14.15 20.43
N GLU A 500 10.36 -14.85 20.09
CA GLU A 500 11.67 -14.26 19.85
C GLU A 500 12.10 -14.42 18.38
N GLU A 501 12.89 -13.49 17.86
CA GLU A 501 13.49 -13.61 16.53
C GLU A 501 14.35 -14.88 16.46
N GLY A 502 14.22 -15.63 15.36
CA GLY A 502 14.84 -16.95 15.16
C GLY A 502 14.00 -18.13 15.68
N ASP A 503 12.86 -17.90 16.35
CA ASP A 503 11.97 -18.97 16.79
C ASP A 503 11.46 -19.79 15.59
N LYS A 504 11.62 -21.12 15.67
CA LYS A 504 11.10 -22.05 14.66
C LYS A 504 9.68 -22.47 14.99
N VAL A 505 8.72 -21.90 14.28
CA VAL A 505 7.29 -22.02 14.58
C VAL A 505 6.50 -22.75 13.50
N GLY A 506 5.30 -23.18 13.87
CA GLY A 506 4.27 -23.62 12.94
C GLY A 506 3.17 -22.57 12.82
N LEU A 507 2.52 -22.47 11.66
CA LEU A 507 1.35 -21.63 11.44
C LEU A 507 0.11 -22.49 11.27
N LYS A 508 -1.02 -22.02 11.80
CA LYS A 508 -2.34 -22.64 11.67
C LYS A 508 -3.40 -21.57 11.49
N PHE A 509 -4.36 -21.82 10.62
CA PHE A 509 -5.59 -21.04 10.39
C PHE A 509 -6.69 -22.05 10.02
N ASP A 510 -7.93 -21.63 10.13
CA ASP A 510 -9.11 -22.44 9.79
C ASP A 510 -9.56 -22.13 8.35
N ARG A 511 -10.34 -23.02 7.74
CA ARG A 511 -10.78 -22.86 6.33
C ARG A 511 -11.61 -21.59 6.07
N ASN A 512 -12.25 -21.06 7.12
CA ASN A 512 -13.10 -19.87 7.08
C ASN A 512 -12.26 -18.57 7.14
N ASP A 513 -10.98 -18.69 7.50
CA ASP A 513 -10.03 -17.58 7.58
C ASP A 513 -9.36 -17.32 6.20
N ILE A 514 -9.63 -18.19 5.24
CA ILE A 514 -9.12 -18.13 3.87
C ILE A 514 -10.22 -17.52 3.00
N HIS A 515 -10.02 -16.28 2.56
CA HIS A 515 -10.88 -15.61 1.61
C HIS A 515 -10.21 -15.55 0.23
N VAL A 516 -10.94 -15.89 -0.83
CA VAL A 516 -10.42 -15.95 -2.20
C VAL A 516 -11.04 -14.84 -3.05
N MET A 517 -10.18 -14.07 -3.72
CA MET A 517 -10.57 -12.97 -4.61
C MET A 517 -10.12 -13.27 -6.05
N SER A 518 -10.94 -12.90 -7.04
CA SER A 518 -10.51 -12.95 -8.43
C SER A 518 -9.35 -11.98 -8.66
N LYS A 519 -8.32 -12.44 -9.37
CA LYS A 519 -7.19 -11.59 -9.75
C LYS A 519 -7.67 -10.52 -10.72
N MET A 520 -7.56 -9.25 -10.35
CA MET A 520 -7.90 -8.16 -11.27
C MET A 520 -6.82 -8.10 -12.35
N VAL A 521 -7.22 -8.21 -13.62
CA VAL A 521 -6.31 -7.96 -14.74
C VAL A 521 -6.06 -6.45 -14.77
N VAL A 522 -4.87 -6.04 -14.32
CA VAL A 522 -4.40 -4.64 -14.33
C VAL A 522 -4.20 -4.15 -15.76
#